data_AF-A0A3D0PEK8-F1
#
_entry.id   AF-A0A3D0PEK8-F1
#
_cell.length_a   1.000
_cell.length_b   1.000
_cell.length_c   1.000
_cell.angle_alpha   90.00
_cell.angle_beta   90.00
_cell.angle_gamma   90.00
#
_symmetry.space_group_name_H-M   'P 1'
#
loop_
_entity.id
_entity.type
_entity.pdbx_description
1 polymer ?
#
loop_
_entity_poly.entity_id
_entity_poly.type
_entity_poly.pdbx_seq_one_letter_code
_entity_poly.pdbx_strand_id
1 'polypeptide(L)' 'GLWDYAAPPFILKEAGCTVTNFQGEPWKLGQKDLIAATPALHPQLLKIMHGG' A
#
# COMPACT_ATOMS: atom_id res chain seq x y z
N GLY A 1 -8.61 -12.41 6.67
CA GLY A 1 -9.84 -11.66 7.03
C GLY A 1 -9.57 -10.17 7.03
N LEU A 2 -10.57 -9.30 7.25
CA LEU A 2 -10.37 -7.84 7.32
C LEU A 2 -9.24 -7.42 8.28
N TRP A 3 -9.10 -8.17 9.37
CA TRP A 3 -8.09 -7.94 10.41
C TRP A 3 -6.64 -8.11 9.93
N ASP A 4 -6.39 -8.95 8.92
CA ASP A 4 -5.04 -9.13 8.35
C ASP A 4 -4.56 -7.90 7.59
N TYR A 5 -5.49 -7.06 7.12
CA TYR A 5 -5.22 -5.83 6.39
C TYR A 5 -5.42 -4.58 7.23
N ALA A 6 -6.03 -4.69 8.40
CA ALA A 6 -6.33 -3.53 9.24
C ALA A 6 -5.07 -2.97 9.91
N ALA A 7 -4.18 -3.83 10.44
CA ALA A 7 -3.01 -3.40 11.20
C ALA A 7 -1.78 -2.99 10.34
N PRO A 8 -1.37 -3.75 9.31
CA PRO A 8 -0.14 -3.46 8.57
C PRO A 8 -0.05 -2.04 7.97
N PRO A 9 -1.10 -1.46 7.36
CA PRO A 9 -1.05 -0.12 6.78
C PRO A 9 -0.66 0.97 7.78
N PHE A 10 -1.06 0.84 9.05
CA PHE A 10 -0.71 1.82 10.08
C PHE A 10 0.77 1.70 10.48
N ILE A 11 1.23 0.47 10.74
CA ILE A 11 2.65 0.22 11.07
C ILE A 11 3.56 0.71 9.95
N LEU A 12 3.20 0.43 8.70
CA LEU A 12 3.99 0.82 7.53
C LEU A 12 4.01 2.35 7.35
N LYS A 13 2.91 3.05 7.61
CA LYS A 13 2.89 4.53 7.61
C LYS A 13 3.83 5.11 8.67
N GLU A 14 3.82 4.57 9.90
CA GLU A 14 4.73 5.00 10.97
C GLU A 14 6.19 4.71 10.63
N ALA A 15 6.47 3.63 9.90
CA ALA A 15 7.79 3.33 9.37
C ALA A 15 8.21 4.22 8.18
N GLY A 16 7.37 5.17 7.77
CA GLY A 16 7.64 6.10 6.67
C GLY A 16 7.35 5.54 5.28
N CYS A 17 6.64 4.42 5.17
CA CYS A 17 6.22 3.88 3.88
C CYS A 17 5.03 4.68 3.30
N THR A 18 5.01 4.77 1.97
CA THR A 18 3.80 5.11 1.21
C THR A 18 2.92 3.88 1.14
N VAL A 19 1.62 4.04 1.38
CA VAL A 19 0.64 2.95 1.44
C VAL A 19 -0.59 3.30 0.61
N THR A 20 -0.83 2.55 -0.47
CA THR A 20 -1.93 2.79 -1.42
C THR A 20 -2.72 1.52 -1.73
N ASN A 21 -3.86 1.69 -2.39
CA ASN A 21 -4.52 0.63 -3.14
C ASN A 21 -3.79 0.37 -4.48
N PHE A 22 -4.31 -0.55 -5.30
CA PHE A 22 -3.71 -0.85 -6.60
C PHE A 22 -3.85 0.29 -7.62
N GLN A 23 -4.68 1.30 -7.37
CA GLN A 23 -4.81 2.48 -8.22
C GLN A 23 -3.81 3.59 -7.84
N GLY A 24 -3.03 3.40 -6.77
CA GLY A 24 -2.12 4.43 -6.24
C GLY A 24 -2.81 5.46 -5.35
N GLU A 25 -4.08 5.25 -5.00
CA GLU A 25 -4.81 6.11 -4.07
C GLU A 25 -4.54 5.72 -2.61
N PRO A 26 -4.59 6.65 -1.65
CA PRO A 26 -4.36 6.33 -0.24
C PRO A 26 -5.23 5.18 0.26
N TRP A 27 -4.60 4.19 0.89
CA TRP A 27 -5.31 3.02 1.41
C TRP A 27 -6.33 3.39 2.50
N LYS A 28 -7.51 2.77 2.47
CA LYS A 28 -8.64 2.97 3.39
C LYS A 28 -9.08 1.65 4.02
N LEU A 29 -9.56 1.74 5.25
CA LEU A 29 -10.10 0.58 5.98
C LEU A 29 -11.23 -0.10 5.18
N GLY A 30 -11.13 -1.43 5.05
CA GLY A 30 -12.08 -2.22 4.26
C GLY A 30 -11.56 -2.63 2.88
N GLN A 31 -10.50 -1.98 2.39
CA GLN A 31 -9.79 -2.40 1.19
C GLN A 31 -8.97 -3.67 1.46
N LYS A 32 -8.97 -4.60 0.51
CA LYS A 32 -8.21 -5.86 0.58
C LYS A 32 -6.96 -5.84 -0.29
N ASP A 33 -6.82 -4.81 -1.12
CA ASP A 33 -5.66 -4.52 -1.93
C ASP A 33 -4.78 -3.51 -1.20
N LEU A 34 -3.48 -3.79 -1.18
CA LEU A 34 -2.49 -3.02 -0.44
C LEU A 34 -1.17 -3.06 -1.20
N ILE A 35 -0.62 -1.89 -1.50
CA ILE A 35 0.78 -1.71 -1.91
C ILE A 35 1.42 -0.83 -0.84
N ALA A 36 2.55 -1.28 -0.32
CA ALA A 36 3.34 -0.50 0.62
C ALA A 36 4.82 -0.62 0.29
N ALA A 37 5.51 0.52 0.26
CA ALA A 37 6.94 0.59 0.02
C ALA A 37 7.51 1.91 0.56
N THR A 38 8.83 2.03 0.63
CA THR A 38 9.45 3.34 0.82
C THR A 38 9.05 4.30 -0.32
N PRO A 39 9.00 5.63 -0.08
CA PRO A 39 8.58 6.59 -1.09
C PRO A 39 9.36 6.50 -2.41
N ALA A 40 10.63 6.11 -2.36
CA ALA A 40 11.48 5.94 -3.54
C ALA A 40 11.10 4.72 -4.41
N LEU A 41 10.60 3.64 -3.80
CA LEU A 41 10.28 2.38 -4.49
C LEU A 41 8.80 2.25 -4.84
N HIS A 42 7.93 2.98 -4.14
CA HIS A 42 6.48 2.90 -4.35
C HIS A 42 6.03 3.11 -5.81
N PRO A 43 6.54 4.12 -6.56
CA PRO A 43 6.16 4.31 -7.95
C PRO A 43 6.57 3.15 -8.87
N GLN A 44 7.71 2.52 -8.57
CA GLN A 44 8.23 1.38 -9.35
C GLN A 44 7.37 0.14 -9.13
N LEU A 45 7.00 -0.14 -7.87
CA LEU A 45 6.09 -1.21 -7.51
C LEU A 45 4.71 -1.02 -8.15
N LEU A 46 4.17 0.20 -8.13
CA LEU A 46 2.89 0.50 -8.75
C LEU A 46 2.93 0.25 -10.27
N LYS A 47 4.02 0.64 -10.94
CA LYS A 47 4.22 0.37 -12.36
C LYS A 47 4.24 -1.13 -12.69
N ILE A 48 4.94 -1.93 -11.88
CA ILE A 48 4.98 -3.39 -12.05
C ILE A 48 3.58 -3.99 -11.92
N MET A 49 2.80 -3.53 -10.94
CA MET A 49 1.42 -3.99 -10.73
C MET A 49 0.48 -3.62 -11.88
N HIS A 50 0.73 -2.52 -12.59
CA HIS A 50 -0.04 -2.10 -13.77
C HIS A 50 0.40 -2.75 -15.08
N GLY A 51 1.37 -3.67 -15.04
CA GLY A 51 1.80 -4.44 -16.22
C GLY A 51 3.00 -3.86 -16.97
N GLY A 52 3.66 -2.81 -16.46
CA GLY A 52 4.91 -2.29 -17.00
C GLY A 52 4.79 -1.43 -18.25
#